data_AF-A0A382FXB2-F1
#
_entry.id   AF-A0A382FXB2-F1
#
_cell.length_a   1.000
_cell.length_b   1.000
_cell.length_c   1.000
_cell.angle_alpha   90.00
_cell.angle_beta   90.00
_cell.angle_gamma   90.00
#
_symmetry.space_group_name_H-M   'P 1'
#
loop_
_entity.id
_entity.type
_entity.pdbx_description
1 polymer ?
#
loop_
_entity_poly.entity_id
_entity_poly.type
_entity_poly.pdbx_seq_one_letter_code
_entity_poly.pdbx_strand_id
1 'polypeptide(L)'
;MLLPFLRSGRSSFRATLCVLLFLFPAFAQSFSEKSVIVPSKPGDSPSFAKVGTGLIFADLREGDSRDVVLKKLKAAKFREIHEEKEKRLIRCAAKLNGFRYELACKLDEDGKLLLCLLEGSKGWQFSFYDETLEPQWNNLRGILSAFYGPKRSSRPLPPLDKVPMGDPGGYVTDTWDLPDRILLLTVQAFQVKDCCTKRMVDSSGCTLLIQPK
;
A
#
# COMPACT_ATOMS: atom_id res chain seq x y z
N MET A 1 -30.30 -80.36 6.39
CA MET A 1 -30.70 -80.40 7.81
C MET A 1 -31.48 -79.11 8.09
N LEU A 2 -32.76 -79.30 8.41
CA LEU A 2 -33.85 -78.41 8.86
C LEU A 2 -33.55 -76.95 9.31
N LEU A 3 -34.36 -76.02 8.78
CA LEU A 3 -34.91 -74.82 9.48
C LEU A 3 -35.96 -75.28 10.52
N PRO A 4 -36.25 -74.57 11.64
CA PRO A 4 -37.20 -73.42 11.69
C PRO A 4 -36.79 -72.29 12.69
N PHE A 5 -37.13 -70.99 12.51
CA PHE A 5 -38.42 -70.26 12.68
C PHE A 5 -38.84 -69.92 14.13
N LEU A 6 -39.41 -68.69 14.30
CA LEU A 6 -40.18 -68.07 15.42
C LEU A 6 -39.35 -67.15 16.36
N ARG A 7 -39.80 -65.96 16.82
CA ARG A 7 -41.07 -65.22 16.69
C ARG A 7 -40.89 -63.75 17.18
N SER A 8 -41.50 -62.83 16.44
CA SER A 8 -42.34 -61.68 16.83
C SER A 8 -42.04 -60.79 18.05
N GLY A 9 -42.07 -59.47 17.81
CA GLY A 9 -42.46 -58.43 18.77
C GLY A 9 -42.72 -57.09 18.07
N ARG A 10 -43.98 -56.78 17.75
CA ARG A 10 -44.48 -55.48 17.23
C ARG A 10 -45.03 -54.65 18.40
N SER A 11 -44.70 -53.36 18.45
CA SER A 11 -45.51 -52.26 19.01
C SER A 11 -44.82 -50.94 18.61
N SER A 12 -45.19 -50.23 17.54
CA SER A 12 -46.36 -49.35 17.38
C SER A 12 -46.69 -48.50 18.62
N PHE A 13 -46.16 -47.27 18.64
CA PHE A 13 -46.90 -46.11 19.16
C PHE A 13 -46.82 -44.96 18.16
N ARG A 14 -48.00 -44.44 17.85
CA ARG A 14 -48.32 -43.32 16.96
C ARG A 14 -48.43 -42.03 17.78
N ALA A 15 -48.26 -40.91 17.07
CA ALA A 15 -48.60 -39.53 17.43
C ALA A 15 -47.70 -38.89 18.52
N THR A 16 -47.21 -37.66 18.38
CA THR A 16 -47.99 -36.46 18.06
C THR A 16 -47.14 -35.37 17.42
N LEU A 17 -47.78 -34.73 16.45
CA LEU A 17 -47.49 -33.46 15.78
C LEU A 17 -47.03 -32.36 16.75
N CYS A 18 -45.90 -31.70 16.47
CA CYS A 18 -45.75 -30.27 16.81
C CYS A 18 -44.86 -29.58 15.78
N VAL A 19 -45.54 -28.94 14.82
CA VAL A 19 -45.01 -27.95 13.90
C VAL A 19 -44.43 -26.80 14.73
N LEU A 20 -43.14 -26.52 14.57
CA LEU A 20 -42.60 -25.17 14.81
C LEU A 20 -41.63 -24.85 13.66
N LEU A 21 -42.24 -24.27 12.63
CA LEU A 21 -41.60 -23.42 11.65
C LEU A 21 -40.82 -22.31 12.37
N PHE A 22 -39.51 -22.46 12.47
CA PHE A 22 -38.64 -21.29 12.58
C PHE A 22 -38.03 -21.02 11.21
N LEU A 23 -38.81 -20.27 10.44
CA LEU A 23 -38.31 -19.37 9.39
C LEU A 23 -37.33 -18.39 10.04
N PHE A 24 -36.05 -18.77 10.11
CA PHE A 24 -35.00 -17.77 10.26
C PHE A 24 -34.73 -17.20 8.86
N PRO A 25 -34.90 -15.89 8.65
CA PRO A 25 -34.45 -15.28 7.42
C PRO A 25 -32.95 -15.51 7.36
N ALA A 26 -32.49 -16.05 6.24
CA ALA A 26 -31.09 -16.01 5.85
C ALA A 26 -30.68 -14.54 5.85
N PHE A 27 -30.19 -14.07 7.00
CA PHE A 27 -29.59 -12.77 7.15
C PHE A 27 -28.29 -12.87 6.36
N ALA A 28 -28.36 -12.51 5.09
CA ALA A 28 -27.20 -12.21 4.28
C ALA A 28 -26.43 -11.13 5.05
N GLN A 29 -25.44 -11.56 5.83
CA GLN A 29 -24.43 -10.68 6.37
C GLN A 29 -23.69 -10.15 5.15
N SER A 30 -24.18 -9.02 4.66
CA SER A 30 -23.38 -8.03 3.97
C SER A 30 -22.11 -7.86 4.79
N PHE A 31 -21.01 -8.44 4.31
CA PHE A 31 -19.67 -8.12 4.76
C PHE A 31 -19.47 -6.64 4.40
N SER A 32 -19.86 -5.77 5.33
CA SER A 32 -19.40 -4.40 5.33
C SER A 32 -17.90 -4.48 5.63
N GLU A 33 -17.08 -4.45 4.58
CA GLU A 33 -15.65 -4.15 4.68
C GLU A 33 -15.51 -2.84 5.44
N LYS A 34 -15.30 -2.93 6.75
CA LYS A 34 -14.83 -1.81 7.55
C LYS A 34 -13.48 -1.42 6.96
N SER A 35 -13.38 -0.19 6.43
CA SER A 35 -12.17 0.31 5.79
C SER A 35 -10.95 0.05 6.66
N VAL A 36 -10.03 -0.75 6.13
CA VAL A 36 -8.75 -1.14 6.75
C VAL A 36 -7.78 0.04 6.85
N ILE A 37 -8.11 1.14 6.16
CA ILE A 37 -7.38 2.40 6.07
C ILE A 37 -7.72 3.32 7.24
N VAL A 38 -6.70 3.86 7.92
CA VAL A 38 -6.88 4.85 8.99
C VAL A 38 -7.25 6.21 8.38
N PRO A 39 -8.19 6.96 8.98
CA PRO A 39 -8.60 8.27 8.47
C PRO A 39 -7.42 9.23 8.45
N SER A 40 -7.12 9.71 7.25
CA SER A 40 -6.22 10.82 7.00
C SER A 40 -6.90 12.13 7.42
N LYS A 41 -6.13 13.19 7.69
CA LYS A 41 -6.72 14.52 7.97
C LYS A 41 -7.59 14.94 6.77
N PRO A 42 -8.64 15.77 6.96
CA PRO A 42 -9.45 16.24 5.84
C PRO A 42 -8.58 16.82 4.71
N GLY A 43 -8.67 16.20 3.52
CA GLY A 43 -7.90 16.58 2.34
C GLY A 43 -6.60 15.80 2.10
N ASP A 44 -6.19 14.91 3.00
CA ASP A 44 -5.09 13.97 2.77
C ASP A 44 -5.57 12.72 2.04
N SER A 45 -4.69 12.12 1.25
CA SER A 45 -4.93 10.85 0.57
C SER A 45 -5.04 9.70 1.57
N PRO A 46 -5.74 8.61 1.21
CA PRO A 46 -5.64 7.34 1.92
C PRO A 46 -4.17 6.93 2.08
N SER A 47 -3.83 6.40 3.26
CA SER A 47 -2.44 6.22 3.69
C SER A 47 -2.03 4.73 3.73
N PHE A 48 -1.12 4.40 4.64
CA PHE A 48 -0.53 3.07 4.81
C PHE A 48 -1.53 2.02 5.29
N ALA A 49 -1.37 0.80 4.80
CA ALA A 49 -2.22 -0.33 5.17
C ALA A 49 -1.68 -1.08 6.39
N LYS A 50 -2.58 -1.61 7.21
CA LYS A 50 -2.23 -2.42 8.38
C LYS A 50 -1.44 -3.68 7.97
N VAL A 51 -0.51 -4.08 8.84
CA VAL A 51 0.29 -5.31 8.68
C VAL A 51 -0.64 -6.52 8.64
N GLY A 52 -0.35 -7.49 7.76
CA GLY A 52 -1.07 -8.76 7.66
C GLY A 52 -2.33 -8.73 6.80
N THR A 53 -2.63 -7.59 6.17
CA THR A 53 -3.82 -7.44 5.30
C THR A 53 -3.52 -7.77 3.83
N GLY A 54 -2.24 -7.96 3.49
CA GLY A 54 -1.79 -8.18 2.11
C GLY A 54 -2.00 -6.96 1.20
N LEU A 55 -2.20 -5.77 1.76
CA LEU A 55 -2.36 -4.51 1.01
C LEU A 55 -1.06 -3.72 1.03
N ILE A 56 -0.54 -3.30 -0.11
CA ILE A 56 0.74 -2.57 -0.24
C ILE A 56 0.61 -1.14 0.26
N PHE A 57 -0.34 -0.38 -0.30
CA PHE A 57 -0.57 1.03 0.00
C PHE A 57 -2.04 1.35 -0.24
N ALA A 58 -2.70 2.05 0.70
CA ALA A 58 -4.16 2.17 0.71
C ALA A 58 -4.83 0.79 0.51
N ASP A 59 -5.73 0.66 -0.47
CA ASP A 59 -6.42 -0.60 -0.80
C ASP A 59 -5.73 -1.40 -1.92
N LEU A 60 -4.54 -1.00 -2.35
CA LEU A 60 -3.79 -1.66 -3.43
C LEU A 60 -3.16 -2.97 -2.93
N ARG A 61 -3.18 -4.01 -3.75
CA ARG A 61 -2.62 -5.33 -3.45
C ARG A 61 -1.72 -5.82 -4.59
N GLU A 62 -0.67 -6.56 -4.24
CA GLU A 62 0.18 -7.22 -5.23
C GLU A 62 -0.66 -8.16 -6.11
N GLY A 63 -0.41 -8.16 -7.42
CA GLY A 63 -1.17 -8.95 -8.37
C GLY A 63 -2.46 -8.29 -8.86
N ASP A 64 -2.89 -7.15 -8.29
CA ASP A 64 -4.00 -6.37 -8.82
C ASP A 64 -3.72 -6.01 -10.29
N SER A 65 -4.67 -6.29 -11.19
CA SER A 65 -4.53 -5.90 -12.59
C SER A 65 -4.56 -4.37 -12.73
N ARG A 66 -4.00 -3.86 -13.84
CA ARG A 66 -4.06 -2.44 -14.21
C ARG A 66 -5.43 -1.79 -13.97
N ASP A 67 -6.50 -2.43 -14.46
CA ASP A 67 -7.86 -1.89 -14.34
C ASP A 67 -8.34 -1.83 -12.88
N VAL A 68 -7.96 -2.85 -12.09
CA VAL A 68 -8.27 -2.90 -10.65
C VAL A 68 -7.52 -1.78 -9.91
N VAL A 69 -6.23 -1.56 -10.21
CA VAL A 69 -5.45 -0.47 -9.63
C VAL A 69 -6.09 0.89 -9.94
N LEU A 70 -6.41 1.16 -11.21
CA LEU A 70 -7.06 2.42 -11.61
C LEU A 70 -8.41 2.61 -10.93
N LYS A 71 -9.22 1.55 -10.84
CA LYS A 71 -10.52 1.59 -10.16
C LYS A 71 -10.35 1.92 -8.68
N LYS A 72 -9.40 1.27 -7.99
CA LYS A 72 -9.10 1.50 -6.58
C LYS A 72 -8.60 2.93 -6.32
N LEU A 73 -7.66 3.42 -7.13
CA LEU A 73 -7.15 4.79 -7.02
C LEU A 73 -8.25 5.85 -7.20
N LYS A 74 -9.15 5.65 -8.18
CA LYS A 74 -10.31 6.53 -8.40
C LYS A 74 -11.30 6.48 -7.24
N ALA A 75 -11.62 5.28 -6.75
CA ALA A 75 -12.53 5.10 -5.61
C ALA A 75 -11.97 5.75 -4.33
N ALA A 76 -10.65 5.66 -4.15
CA ALA A 76 -9.90 6.30 -3.08
C ALA A 76 -9.67 7.82 -3.27
N LYS A 77 -10.23 8.43 -4.34
CA LYS A 77 -10.16 9.86 -4.65
C LYS A 77 -8.73 10.40 -4.84
N PHE A 78 -7.79 9.58 -5.31
CA PHE A 78 -6.50 10.07 -5.77
C PHE A 78 -6.67 11.02 -6.97
N ARG A 79 -5.80 12.03 -7.05
CA ARG A 79 -5.85 13.05 -8.10
C ARG A 79 -4.70 12.85 -9.09
N GLU A 80 -4.83 13.46 -10.27
CA GLU A 80 -3.77 13.49 -11.29
C GLU A 80 -3.27 12.09 -11.68
N ILE A 81 -4.22 11.13 -11.75
CA ILE A 81 -3.92 9.76 -12.15
C ILE A 81 -3.54 9.77 -13.63
N HIS A 82 -2.31 9.33 -13.93
CA HIS A 82 -1.80 9.22 -15.28
C HIS A 82 -1.05 7.90 -15.47
N GLU A 83 -1.06 7.40 -16.70
CA GLU A 83 -0.43 6.12 -17.05
C GLU A 83 0.75 6.34 -17.98
N GLU A 84 1.90 5.79 -17.62
CA GLU A 84 3.08 5.72 -18.47
C GLU A 84 3.21 4.30 -19.01
N LYS A 85 2.47 4.02 -20.10
CA LYS A 85 2.35 2.65 -20.66
C LYS A 85 3.70 2.00 -20.97
N GLU A 86 4.61 2.75 -21.60
CA GLU A 86 5.96 2.28 -21.96
C GLU A 86 6.79 1.87 -20.74
N LYS A 87 6.62 2.59 -19.62
CA LYS A 87 7.32 2.32 -18.37
C LYS A 87 6.56 1.38 -17.44
N ARG A 88 5.33 0.98 -17.80
CA ARG A 88 4.44 0.16 -16.99
C ARG A 88 4.21 0.77 -15.61
N LEU A 89 3.94 2.08 -15.57
CA LEU A 89 3.69 2.83 -14.35
C LEU A 89 2.31 3.47 -14.37
N ILE A 90 1.64 3.46 -13.23
CA ILE A 90 0.49 4.33 -12.94
C ILE A 90 0.94 5.30 -11.86
N ARG A 91 0.84 6.59 -12.13
CA ARG A 91 1.27 7.65 -11.22
C ARG A 91 0.07 8.49 -10.78
N CYS A 92 0.08 8.98 -9.54
CA CYS A 92 -0.92 9.90 -9.05
C CYS A 92 -0.40 10.76 -7.89
N ALA A 93 -1.05 11.90 -7.65
CA ALA A 93 -0.71 12.76 -6.53
C ALA A 93 -1.22 12.17 -5.21
N ALA A 94 -0.32 12.05 -4.23
CA ALA A 94 -0.63 11.64 -2.86
C ALA A 94 -0.35 12.81 -1.90
N LYS A 95 -1.27 13.08 -0.97
CA LYS A 95 -1.08 14.11 0.05
C LYS A 95 -1.06 13.48 1.44
N LEU A 96 0.02 13.67 2.19
CA LEU A 96 0.19 13.09 3.52
C LEU A 96 0.66 14.17 4.49
N ASN A 97 -0.13 14.46 5.54
CA ASN A 97 0.14 15.52 6.52
C ASN A 97 0.41 16.88 5.87
N GLY A 98 -0.35 17.25 4.84
CA GLY A 98 -0.15 18.52 4.15
C GLY A 98 0.94 18.51 3.06
N PHE A 99 1.88 17.56 3.10
CA PHE A 99 2.92 17.41 2.08
C PHE A 99 2.41 16.68 0.86
N ARG A 100 2.85 17.12 -0.32
CA ARG A 100 2.55 16.50 -1.61
C ARG A 100 3.67 15.55 -2.01
N TYR A 101 3.27 14.34 -2.39
CA TYR A 101 4.10 13.27 -2.93
C TYR A 101 3.50 12.81 -4.25
N GLU A 102 4.29 12.05 -5.01
CA GLU A 102 3.82 11.27 -6.15
C GLU A 102 3.85 9.79 -5.81
N LEU A 103 2.70 9.12 -5.92
CA LEU A 103 2.61 7.67 -5.80
C LEU A 103 2.80 7.06 -7.18
N ALA A 104 3.85 6.27 -7.35
CA ALA A 104 4.10 5.46 -8.53
C ALA A 104 3.80 3.99 -8.24
N CYS A 105 2.85 3.42 -8.96
CA CYS A 105 2.48 2.01 -8.92
C CYS A 105 3.15 1.30 -10.10
N LYS A 106 4.09 0.38 -9.82
CA LYS A 106 4.81 -0.37 -10.84
C LYS A 106 4.08 -1.64 -11.21
N LEU A 107 3.84 -1.82 -12.51
CA LEU A 107 3.27 -3.05 -13.06
C LEU A 107 4.37 -3.95 -13.63
N ASP A 108 4.18 -5.25 -13.51
CA ASP A 108 5.00 -6.28 -14.14
C ASP A 108 4.70 -6.40 -15.66
N GLU A 109 5.26 -7.43 -16.31
CA GLU A 109 5.05 -7.69 -17.75
C GLU A 109 3.61 -8.10 -18.08
N ASP A 110 2.93 -8.76 -17.14
CA ASP A 110 1.52 -9.19 -17.25
C ASP A 110 0.53 -8.06 -16.93
N GLY A 111 1.03 -6.88 -16.56
CA GLY A 111 0.22 -5.72 -16.20
C GLY A 111 -0.39 -5.80 -14.80
N LYS A 112 0.21 -6.58 -13.90
CA LYS A 112 -0.19 -6.71 -12.50
C LYS A 112 0.70 -5.87 -11.59
N LEU A 113 0.13 -5.37 -10.50
CA LEU A 113 0.84 -4.54 -9.53
C LEU A 113 1.95 -5.33 -8.83
N LEU A 114 3.18 -4.84 -8.94
CA LEU A 114 4.37 -5.42 -8.32
C LEU A 114 4.72 -4.68 -7.01
N LEU A 115 4.81 -3.36 -7.07
CA LEU A 115 5.24 -2.54 -5.93
C LEU A 115 4.72 -1.11 -6.04
N CYS A 116 4.84 -0.36 -4.94
CA CYS A 116 4.54 1.07 -4.89
C CYS A 116 5.78 1.85 -4.45
N LEU A 117 5.95 3.04 -5.01
CA LEU A 117 6.98 4.00 -4.64
C LEU A 117 6.32 5.35 -4.37
N LEU A 118 6.52 5.92 -3.19
CA LEU A 118 6.19 7.31 -2.92
C LEU A 118 7.42 8.17 -3.16
N GLU A 119 7.31 9.15 -4.07
CA GLU A 119 8.37 10.10 -4.39
C GLU A 119 8.02 11.45 -3.78
N GLY A 120 8.95 12.02 -3.01
CA GLY A 120 8.89 13.40 -2.56
C GLY A 120 9.05 14.38 -3.73
N SER A 121 8.93 15.66 -3.42
CA SER A 121 9.29 16.70 -4.36
C SER A 121 10.77 16.58 -4.73
N LYS A 122 11.09 17.02 -5.95
CA LYS A 122 12.45 17.07 -6.48
C LYS A 122 12.76 18.53 -6.79
N GLY A 123 13.96 18.98 -6.44
CA GLY A 123 14.34 20.36 -6.70
C GLY A 123 15.84 20.58 -6.61
N TRP A 124 16.23 21.78 -7.01
CA TRP A 124 17.62 22.21 -7.11
C TRP A 124 18.26 22.32 -5.72
N GLN A 125 19.40 21.65 -5.54
CA GLN A 125 19.98 21.34 -4.23
C GLN A 125 20.28 22.52 -3.29
N PHE A 126 20.53 23.74 -3.78
CA PHE A 126 21.13 24.83 -2.96
C PHE A 126 20.34 25.16 -1.68
N SER A 127 19.00 25.17 -1.72
CA SER A 127 18.16 25.31 -0.53
C SER A 127 17.10 24.19 -0.40
N PHE A 128 16.86 23.46 -1.49
CA PHE A 128 15.82 22.44 -1.54
C PHE A 128 16.04 21.30 -0.54
N TYR A 129 17.31 20.95 -0.29
CA TYR A 129 17.65 19.85 0.60
C TYR A 129 17.12 20.08 2.02
N ASP A 130 17.39 21.26 2.58
CA ASP A 130 17.02 21.59 3.95
C ASP A 130 15.56 22.10 4.04
N GLU A 131 15.11 22.90 3.06
CA GLU A 131 13.80 23.55 3.13
C GLU A 131 12.63 22.66 2.71
N THR A 132 12.87 21.63 1.88
CA THR A 132 11.80 20.79 1.32
C THR A 132 12.03 19.30 1.54
N LEU A 133 13.20 18.78 1.17
CA LEU A 133 13.49 17.35 1.25
C LEU A 133 13.51 16.87 2.71
N GLU A 134 14.27 17.54 3.58
CA GLU A 134 14.34 17.16 4.99
C GLU A 134 12.95 17.15 5.67
N PRO A 135 12.10 18.20 5.54
CA PRO A 135 10.73 18.16 6.05
C PRO A 135 9.88 17.00 5.50
N GLN A 136 9.95 16.73 4.19
CA GLN A 136 9.19 15.64 3.58
C GLN A 136 9.68 14.26 4.04
N TRP A 137 10.99 14.10 4.19
CA TRP A 137 11.61 12.89 4.72
C TRP A 137 11.23 12.66 6.18
N ASN A 138 11.34 13.70 7.02
CA ASN A 138 10.94 13.64 8.43
C ASN A 138 9.45 13.31 8.58
N ASN A 139 8.60 13.85 7.70
CA ASN A 139 7.18 13.52 7.68
C ASN A 139 6.92 12.03 7.39
N LEU A 140 7.51 11.48 6.31
CA LEU A 140 7.37 10.05 5.99
C LEU A 140 7.90 9.17 7.14
N ARG A 141 9.09 9.49 7.65
CA ARG A 141 9.71 8.77 8.77
C ARG A 141 8.83 8.81 10.02
N GLY A 142 8.23 9.95 10.32
CA GLY A 142 7.32 10.15 11.45
C GLY A 142 6.04 9.32 11.30
N ILE A 143 5.39 9.36 10.14
CA ILE A 143 4.17 8.57 9.86
C ILE A 143 4.46 7.08 10.01
N LEU A 144 5.53 6.58 9.39
CA LEU A 144 5.89 5.16 9.45
C LEU A 144 6.24 4.71 10.88
N SER A 145 6.98 5.53 11.62
CA SER A 145 7.34 5.21 13.01
C SER A 145 6.10 5.16 13.91
N ALA A 146 5.16 6.11 13.73
CA ALA A 146 3.92 6.14 14.49
C ALA A 146 3.00 4.96 14.15
N PHE A 147 3.00 4.51 12.90
CA PHE A 147 2.06 3.50 12.41
C PHE A 147 2.58 2.06 12.54
N TYR A 148 3.85 1.83 12.21
CA TYR A 148 4.47 0.50 12.22
C TYR A 148 5.39 0.25 13.42
N GLY A 149 5.65 1.27 14.23
CA GLY A 149 6.51 1.17 15.40
C GLY A 149 8.00 1.21 15.05
N PRO A 150 8.86 0.55 15.87
CA PRO A 150 10.30 0.69 15.76
C PRO A 150 10.85 0.19 14.42
N LYS A 151 11.85 0.90 13.90
CA LYS A 151 12.53 0.55 12.64
C LYS A 151 13.41 -0.68 12.83
N ARG A 152 13.61 -1.47 11.77
CA ARG A 152 14.63 -2.53 11.75
C ARG A 152 16.04 -1.94 11.67
N SER A 153 16.22 -0.95 10.80
CA SER A 153 17.47 -0.21 10.63
C SER A 153 17.16 1.26 10.44
N SER A 154 18.03 2.13 10.97
CA SER A 154 17.83 3.57 10.96
C SER A 154 19.16 4.30 10.97
N ARG A 155 19.25 5.35 10.16
CA ARG A 155 20.36 6.30 10.05
C ARG A 155 19.80 7.72 10.11
N PRO A 156 20.59 8.71 10.56
CA PRO A 156 20.22 10.11 10.39
C PRO A 156 20.14 10.44 8.89
N LEU A 157 19.46 11.55 8.58
CA LEU A 157 19.52 12.13 7.24
C LEU A 157 21.01 12.42 6.92
N PRO A 158 21.56 11.90 5.82
CA PRO A 158 22.95 12.17 5.48
C PRO A 158 23.11 13.64 5.08
N PRO A 159 24.27 14.28 5.27
CA PRO A 159 24.57 15.50 4.54
C PRO A 159 24.62 15.21 3.03
N LEU A 160 24.26 16.21 2.22
CA LEU A 160 24.08 16.04 0.77
C LEU A 160 25.32 15.49 0.05
N ASP A 161 26.52 15.89 0.47
CA ASP A 161 27.81 15.44 -0.08
C ASP A 161 28.07 13.93 0.13
N LYS A 162 27.34 13.29 1.05
CA LYS A 162 27.40 11.84 1.30
C LYS A 162 26.30 11.05 0.58
N VAL A 163 25.38 11.72 -0.12
CA VAL A 163 24.36 11.04 -0.93
C VAL A 163 24.98 10.68 -2.28
N PRO A 164 25.02 9.39 -2.68
CA PRO A 164 25.58 8.98 -3.96
C PRO A 164 24.84 9.65 -5.13
N MET A 165 25.60 10.34 -5.99
CA MET A 165 25.05 11.00 -7.17
C MET A 165 24.71 9.98 -8.26
N GLY A 166 23.46 10.01 -8.74
CA GLY A 166 22.99 9.17 -9.85
C GLY A 166 22.70 7.72 -9.48
N ASP A 167 22.67 7.37 -8.19
CA ASP A 167 22.28 6.03 -7.74
C ASP A 167 20.74 5.89 -7.72
N PRO A 168 20.15 5.03 -8.55
CA PRO A 168 18.70 4.81 -8.55
C PRO A 168 18.16 4.21 -7.25
N GLY A 169 18.97 3.44 -6.52
CA GLY A 169 18.60 2.89 -5.20
C GLY A 169 18.59 3.96 -4.11
N GLY A 170 19.39 5.02 -4.29
CA GLY A 170 19.56 6.09 -3.32
C GLY A 170 20.25 5.63 -2.02
N TYR A 171 20.51 6.60 -1.16
CA TYR A 171 21.03 6.35 0.18
C TYR A 171 19.89 5.89 1.11
N VAL A 172 19.90 4.62 1.52
CA VAL A 172 18.90 4.07 2.44
C VAL A 172 19.10 4.63 3.85
N THR A 173 18.07 5.33 4.37
CA THR A 173 18.10 5.88 5.73
C THR A 173 17.38 4.99 6.73
N ASP A 174 16.21 4.45 6.38
CA ASP A 174 15.39 3.66 7.29
C ASP A 174 14.76 2.46 6.58
N THR A 175 14.61 1.37 7.34
CA THR A 175 13.93 0.16 6.85
C THR A 175 12.93 -0.36 7.88
N TRP A 176 11.77 -0.78 7.41
CA TRP A 176 10.83 -1.59 8.18
C TRP A 176 10.65 -2.91 7.46
N ASP A 177 11.03 -3.97 8.15
CA ASP A 177 10.88 -5.33 7.66
C ASP A 177 9.63 -5.94 8.30
N LEU A 178 8.49 -5.71 7.66
CA LEU A 178 7.19 -6.18 8.14
C LEU A 178 6.97 -7.63 7.69
N PRO A 179 6.08 -8.39 8.35
CA PRO A 179 5.75 -9.75 7.93
C PRO A 179 5.35 -9.90 6.46
N ASP A 180 4.66 -8.92 5.88
CA ASP A 180 4.06 -9.00 4.54
C ASP A 180 4.67 -8.03 3.50
N ARG A 181 5.58 -7.14 3.92
CA ARG A 181 6.25 -6.18 3.02
C ARG A 181 7.53 -5.61 3.64
N ILE A 182 8.38 -5.06 2.80
CA ILE A 182 9.53 -4.26 3.18
C ILE A 182 9.26 -2.80 2.79
N LEU A 183 9.56 -1.88 3.71
CA LEU A 183 9.54 -0.44 3.48
C LEU A 183 10.97 0.08 3.52
N LEU A 184 11.41 0.79 2.48
CA LEU A 184 12.74 1.42 2.42
C LEU A 184 12.59 2.92 2.19
N LEU A 185 12.98 3.73 3.18
CA LEU A 185 13.07 5.17 3.05
C LEU A 185 14.47 5.54 2.59
N THR A 186 14.56 6.29 1.49
CA THR A 186 15.83 6.65 0.87
C THR A 186 15.89 8.14 0.52
N VAL A 187 17.12 8.62 0.34
CA VAL A 187 17.43 9.95 -0.20
C VAL A 187 18.23 9.77 -1.48
N GLN A 188 17.88 10.52 -2.52
CA GLN A 188 18.54 10.47 -3.81
C GLN A 188 19.14 11.82 -4.16
N ALA A 189 20.30 11.79 -4.80
CA ALA A 189 20.91 12.91 -5.50
C ALA A 189 21.07 12.51 -6.97
N PHE A 190 20.67 13.35 -7.90
CA PHE A 190 20.71 13.06 -9.34
C PHE A 190 20.79 14.35 -10.15
N GLN A 191 21.25 14.26 -11.38
CA GLN A 191 21.30 15.40 -12.29
C GLN A 191 20.11 15.39 -13.23
N VAL A 192 19.44 16.53 -13.37
CA VAL A 192 18.38 16.74 -14.36
C VAL A 192 18.80 17.84 -15.31
N LYS A 193 18.49 17.66 -16.59
CA LYS A 193 18.67 18.73 -17.57
C LYS A 193 17.58 19.77 -17.38
N ASP A 194 17.97 20.97 -16.98
CA ASP A 194 17.05 22.10 -16.84
C ASP A 194 16.42 22.44 -18.19
N CYS A 195 15.10 22.60 -18.20
CA CYS A 195 14.34 22.84 -19.41
C CYS A 195 14.63 24.24 -20.00
N CYS A 196 14.92 25.21 -19.14
CA CYS A 196 15.17 26.61 -19.48
C CYS A 196 16.60 26.85 -19.96
N THR A 197 17.60 26.47 -19.17
CA THR A 197 19.02 26.74 -19.46
C THR A 197 19.71 25.63 -20.24
N LYS A 198 19.06 24.46 -20.39
CA LYS A 198 19.64 23.23 -20.96
C LYS A 198 20.89 22.72 -20.23
N ARG A 199 21.22 23.27 -19.06
CA ARG A 199 22.34 22.84 -18.22
C ARG A 199 21.92 21.66 -17.35
N MET A 200 22.89 20.83 -16.97
CA MET A 200 22.66 19.83 -15.93
C MET A 200 22.60 20.53 -14.58
N VAL A 201 21.59 20.20 -13.80
CA VAL A 201 21.34 20.76 -12.47
C VAL A 201 21.25 19.61 -11.48
N ASP A 202 22.05 19.73 -10.42
CA ASP A 202 22.04 18.77 -9.34
C ASP A 202 20.74 18.92 -8.53
N SER A 203 20.00 17.84 -8.44
CA SER A 203 18.70 17.75 -7.78
C SER A 203 18.74 16.69 -6.69
N SER A 204 17.80 16.79 -5.75
CA SER A 204 17.64 15.77 -4.71
C SER A 204 16.16 15.52 -4.42
N GLY A 205 15.86 14.37 -3.82
CA GLY A 205 14.52 14.01 -3.34
C GLY A 205 14.58 12.86 -2.34
N CYS A 206 13.49 12.64 -1.60
CA CYS A 206 13.31 11.44 -0.79
C CYS A 206 12.36 10.46 -1.49
N THR A 207 12.55 9.16 -1.29
CA THR A 207 11.60 8.14 -1.76
C THR A 207 11.29 7.13 -0.68
N LEU A 208 10.09 6.55 -0.75
CA LEU A 208 9.69 5.43 0.09
C LEU A 208 9.23 4.28 -0.80
N LEU A 209 10.06 3.25 -0.90
CA LEU A 209 9.70 2.01 -1.56
C LEU A 209 8.84 1.16 -0.64
N ILE A 210 7.77 0.59 -1.20
CA ILE A 210 6.89 -0.37 -0.53
C ILE A 210 6.85 -1.64 -1.36
N GLN A 211 7.61 -2.64 -0.93
CA GLN A 211 7.81 -3.89 -1.65
C GLN A 211 7.12 -5.05 -0.93
N PRO A 212 6.14 -5.72 -1.53
CA PRO A 212 5.55 -6.96 -1.01
C PRO A 212 6.58 -8.08 -0.84
N LYS A 213 6.26 -9.09 -0.03
CA LYS A 213 7.07 -10.30 0.19
C LYS A 213 6.43 -11.54 -0.39
#